data_AF-A0A9P0ERK2-F1
#
_entry.id   AF-A0A9P0ERK2-F1
#
_cell.length_a   1.000
_cell.length_b   1.000
_cell.length_c   1.000
_cell.angle_alpha   90.00
_cell.angle_beta   90.00
_cell.angle_gamma   90.00
#
_symmetry.space_group_name_H-M   'P 1'
#
loop_
_entity.id
_entity.type
_entity.pdbx_description
1 polymer ?
#
loop_
_entity_poly.entity_id
_entity_poly.type
_entity_poly.pdbx_seq_one_letter_code
_entity_poly.pdbx_strand_id
1 'polypeptide(L)'
;MTNGKVRGPTIHSNDLPFGLQVKASTGAPPPVEDSVEALREHAASGKIQELLDQYGGAVLIRGYGQPSAETSAELVSTTEQARGYHPHEQIGLIGKRNEVAKNVWIANEGSSLVRFYQYNEARSIAT
;
A
#
# COMPACT_ATOMS: atom_id res chain seq x y z
N MET A 1 2.30 -13.22 8.98
CA MET A 1 2.27 -11.81 9.48
C MET A 1 1.66 -11.77 10.89
N THR A 2 1.96 -10.77 11.72
CA THR A 2 1.28 -10.61 13.03
C THR A 2 0.76 -9.20 13.23
N ASN A 3 -0.34 -9.06 13.98
CA ASN A 3 -0.95 -7.77 14.32
C ASN A 3 0.04 -6.89 15.10
N GLY A 4 0.20 -5.64 14.67
CA GLY A 4 1.02 -4.63 15.34
C GLY A 4 0.22 -3.34 15.53
N LYS A 5 0.10 -2.86 16.76
CA LYS A 5 -0.68 -1.65 17.06
C LYS A 5 0.05 -0.41 16.53
N VAL A 6 -0.36 0.10 15.37
CA VAL A 6 0.02 1.44 14.90
C VAL A 6 -0.88 2.42 15.66
N ARG A 7 -0.29 3.40 16.37
CA ARG A 7 -1.05 4.41 17.13
C ARG A 7 -1.71 5.41 16.18
N GLY A 8 -2.83 5.02 15.59
CA GLY A 8 -3.77 5.92 14.92
C GLY A 8 -5.03 6.13 15.76
N PRO A 9 -5.99 6.97 15.32
CA PRO A 9 -7.26 7.10 16.00
C PRO A 9 -8.03 5.78 15.99
N THR A 10 -8.72 5.48 17.09
CA THR A 10 -9.68 4.39 17.14
C THR A 10 -11.06 4.93 16.76
N ILE A 11 -11.63 4.43 15.67
CA ILE A 11 -12.97 4.79 15.19
C ILE A 11 -13.85 3.54 15.29
N HIS A 12 -14.97 3.61 16.00
CA HIS A 12 -15.86 2.46 16.25
C HIS A 12 -15.12 1.20 16.77
N SER A 13 -14.16 1.38 17.68
CA SER A 13 -13.31 0.32 18.24
C SER A 13 -12.28 -0.31 17.27
N ASN A 14 -12.11 0.27 16.08
CA ASN A 14 -11.09 -0.13 15.10
C ASN A 14 -9.94 0.87 15.04
N ASP A 15 -8.70 0.40 15.13
CA ASP A 15 -7.50 1.24 14.95
C ASP A 15 -7.29 1.55 13.46
N LEU A 16 -7.21 2.85 13.10
CA LEU A 16 -7.03 3.30 11.72
C LEU A 16 -5.67 4.02 11.54
N PRO A 17 -4.81 3.61 10.59
CA PRO A 17 -4.91 2.40 9.77
C PRO A 17 -4.58 1.15 10.60
N PHE A 18 -5.09 0.00 10.14
CA PHE A 18 -4.71 -1.27 10.74
C PHE A 18 -3.26 -1.63 10.37
N GLY A 19 -2.43 -1.88 11.39
CA GLY A 19 -1.01 -2.15 11.23
C GLY A 19 -0.68 -3.64 11.13
N LEU A 20 -0.04 -4.04 10.03
CA LEU A 20 0.56 -5.36 9.86
C LEU A 20 2.09 -5.25 9.95
N GLN A 21 2.68 -6.10 10.79
CA GLN A 21 4.13 -6.21 10.91
C GLN A 21 4.59 -7.53 10.28
N VAL A 22 5.50 -7.42 9.32
CA VAL A 22 6.26 -8.57 8.81
C VAL A 22 7.22 -9.02 9.90
N LYS A 23 7.21 -10.32 10.20
CA LYS A 23 8.09 -10.96 11.19
C LYS A 23 8.82 -12.12 10.54
N ALA A 24 10.13 -12.20 10.76
CA ALA A 24 10.88 -13.44 10.56
C ALA A 24 11.20 -14.09 11.90
N SER A 25 11.46 -15.39 11.87
CA SER A 25 11.90 -16.18 13.04
C SER A 25 13.26 -15.71 13.60
N THR A 26 14.08 -15.05 12.78
CA THR A 26 15.45 -14.62 13.12
C THR A 26 15.55 -13.16 13.55
N GLY A 27 14.44 -12.42 13.59
CA GLY A 27 14.41 -10.99 13.96
C GLY A 27 14.87 -10.01 12.86
N ALA A 28 15.54 -10.50 11.80
CA ALA A 28 15.78 -9.72 10.59
C ALA A 28 14.51 -9.68 9.70
N PRO A 29 14.31 -8.66 8.86
CA PRO A 29 13.29 -8.72 7.82
C PRO A 29 13.51 -9.95 6.93
N PRO A 30 12.46 -10.69 6.56
CA PRO A 30 12.59 -11.80 5.63
C PRO A 30 13.00 -11.29 4.24
N PRO A 31 13.50 -12.18 3.36
CA PRO A 31 13.64 -11.90 1.94
C PRO A 31 12.38 -11.26 1.33
N VAL A 32 12.58 -10.41 0.32
CA VAL A 32 11.47 -9.72 -0.37
C VAL A 32 10.54 -10.75 -1.02
N GLU A 33 11.09 -11.77 -1.67
CA GLU A 33 10.34 -12.87 -2.30
C GLU A 33 9.39 -13.59 -1.34
N ASP A 34 9.85 -13.91 -0.12
CA ASP A 34 9.02 -14.53 0.92
C ASP A 34 7.87 -13.60 1.35
N SER A 35 8.15 -12.29 1.41
CA SER A 35 7.14 -11.28 1.75
C SER A 35 6.10 -11.12 0.63
N VAL A 36 6.54 -11.17 -0.62
CA VAL A 36 5.69 -11.11 -1.82
C VAL A 36 4.77 -12.32 -1.87
N GLU A 37 5.28 -13.52 -1.63
CA GLU A 37 4.47 -14.74 -1.63
C GLU A 37 3.44 -14.73 -0.49
N ALA A 38 3.86 -14.36 0.72
CA ALA A 38 2.93 -14.25 1.86
C ALA A 38 1.81 -13.23 1.59
N LEU A 39 2.13 -12.09 0.97
CA LEU A 39 1.12 -11.11 0.56
C LEU A 39 0.18 -11.66 -0.51
N ARG A 40 0.72 -12.37 -1.51
CA ARG A 40 -0.07 -13.01 -2.57
C ARG A 40 -1.09 -13.97 -1.99
N GLU A 41 -0.69 -14.86 -1.08
CA GLU A 41 -1.58 -15.81 -0.41
C GLU A 41 -2.66 -15.11 0.43
N HIS A 42 -2.27 -14.11 1.23
CA HIS A 42 -3.23 -13.32 2.03
C HIS A 42 -4.19 -12.50 1.16
N ALA A 43 -3.74 -12.00 0.02
CA ALA A 43 -4.57 -11.30 -0.95
C ALA A 43 -5.56 -12.26 -1.64
N ALA A 44 -5.07 -13.38 -2.16
CA ALA A 44 -5.86 -14.38 -2.87
C ALA A 44 -6.91 -15.05 -1.97
N SER A 45 -6.63 -15.19 -0.67
CA SER A 45 -7.60 -15.69 0.32
C SER A 45 -8.67 -14.67 0.72
N GLY A 46 -8.59 -13.43 0.22
CA GLY A 46 -9.49 -12.33 0.59
C GLY A 46 -9.15 -11.65 1.91
N LYS A 47 -8.10 -12.08 2.63
CA LYS A 47 -7.76 -11.55 3.95
C LYS A 47 -7.39 -10.07 3.89
N ILE A 48 -6.69 -9.62 2.85
CA ILE A 48 -6.37 -8.20 2.67
C ILE A 48 -7.65 -7.37 2.48
N GLN A 49 -8.62 -7.87 1.69
CA GLN A 49 -9.90 -7.18 1.50
C GLN A 49 -10.70 -7.10 2.80
N GLU A 50 -10.77 -8.20 3.55
CA GLU A 50 -11.43 -8.25 4.86
C GLU A 50 -10.86 -7.19 5.82
N LEU A 51 -9.53 -7.03 5.87
CA LEU A 51 -8.88 -6.02 6.70
C LEU A 51 -9.19 -4.59 6.21
N LEU A 52 -9.21 -4.36 4.89
CA LEU A 52 -9.59 -3.06 4.35
C LEU A 52 -11.04 -2.70 4.71
N ASP A 53 -11.97 -3.64 4.56
CA ASP A 53 -13.38 -3.44 4.87
C ASP A 53 -13.61 -3.21 6.37
N GLN A 54 -12.95 -3.99 7.22
CA GLN A 54 -13.08 -3.89 8.67
C GLN A 54 -12.50 -2.57 9.22
N TYR A 55 -11.35 -2.13 8.70
CA TYR A 55 -10.58 -1.03 9.26
C TYR A 55 -10.66 0.26 8.43
N GLY A 56 -11.75 0.48 7.70
CA GLY A 56 -12.06 1.78 7.10
C GLY A 56 -11.22 2.15 5.86
N GLY A 57 -10.75 1.15 5.12
CA GLY A 57 -10.15 1.31 3.79
C GLY A 57 -8.64 1.50 3.76
N ALA A 58 -7.93 1.39 4.89
CA ALA A 58 -6.48 1.53 4.94
C ALA A 58 -5.80 0.48 5.83
N VAL A 59 -4.82 -0.23 5.25
CA VAL A 59 -3.92 -1.15 5.94
C VAL A 59 -2.48 -0.66 5.76
N LEU A 60 -1.74 -0.59 6.86
CA LEU A 60 -0.32 -0.21 6.85
C LEU A 60 0.54 -1.44 7.10
N ILE A 61 1.34 -1.84 6.11
CA ILE A 61 2.26 -2.97 6.25
C ILE A 61 3.68 -2.47 6.41
N ARG A 62 4.38 -2.97 7.44
CA ARG A 62 5.72 -2.53 7.84
C ARG A 62 6.68 -3.70 7.99
N GLY A 63 7.98 -3.39 7.89
CA GLY A 63 9.05 -4.32 8.19
C GLY A 63 9.52 -5.19 7.03
N TYR A 64 9.29 -4.75 5.79
CA TYR A 64 9.92 -5.37 4.63
C TYR A 64 11.43 -5.12 4.63
N GLY A 65 12.19 -6.08 4.10
CA GLY A 65 13.61 -5.88 3.80
C GLY A 65 13.80 -5.03 2.54
N GLN A 66 15.02 -4.50 2.36
CA GLN A 66 15.50 -3.87 1.12
C GLN A 66 14.58 -2.76 0.56
N PRO A 67 14.59 -1.55 1.15
CA PRO A 67 13.75 -0.46 0.64
C PRO A 67 14.22 0.01 -0.75
N SER A 68 13.42 -0.24 -1.79
CA SER A 68 13.62 0.28 -3.14
C SER A 68 12.29 0.47 -3.88
N ALA A 69 12.32 1.15 -5.04
CA ALA A 69 11.15 1.31 -5.89
C ALA A 69 10.68 -0.06 -6.46
N GLU A 70 11.62 -0.93 -6.78
CA GLU A 70 11.38 -2.29 -7.27
C GLU A 70 10.71 -3.16 -6.21
N THR A 71 11.17 -3.10 -4.96
CA THR A 71 10.54 -3.80 -3.84
C THR A 71 9.11 -3.33 -3.62
N SER A 72 8.87 -2.01 -3.69
CA SER A 72 7.50 -1.46 -3.62
C SER A 72 6.63 -1.96 -4.78
N ALA A 73 7.16 -1.93 -6.01
CA ALA A 73 6.46 -2.41 -7.20
C ALA A 73 6.03 -3.87 -7.08
N GLU A 74 6.93 -4.74 -6.61
CA GLU A 74 6.68 -6.17 -6.49
C GLU A 74 5.65 -6.47 -5.38
N LEU A 75 5.81 -5.87 -4.20
CA LEU A 75 4.90 -6.07 -3.07
C LEU A 75 3.48 -5.57 -3.40
N VAL A 76 3.35 -4.33 -3.89
CA VAL A 76 2.04 -3.71 -4.15
C VAL A 76 1.36 -4.34 -5.36
N SER A 77 2.06 -4.45 -6.50
CA SER A 77 1.44 -4.99 -7.72
C SER A 77 0.99 -6.43 -7.52
N THR A 78 1.78 -7.27 -6.84
CA THR A 78 1.39 -8.66 -6.56
C THR A 78 0.17 -8.73 -5.66
N THR A 79 0.12 -7.91 -4.61
CA THR A 79 -1.01 -7.86 -3.68
C THR A 79 -2.29 -7.46 -4.39
N GLU A 80 -2.26 -6.38 -5.18
CA GLU A 80 -3.43 -5.88 -5.88
C GLU A 80 -3.90 -6.84 -6.99
N GLN A 81 -2.99 -7.43 -7.76
CA GLN A 81 -3.32 -8.42 -8.77
C GLN A 81 -3.95 -9.68 -8.16
N ALA A 82 -3.42 -10.16 -7.03
CA ALA A 82 -4.00 -11.30 -6.31
C ALA A 82 -5.39 -10.99 -5.72
N ARG A 83 -5.72 -9.71 -5.51
CA ARG A 83 -7.07 -9.24 -5.18
C ARG A 83 -7.98 -9.05 -6.40
N GLY A 84 -7.46 -9.25 -7.62
CA GLY A 84 -8.20 -9.05 -8.88
C GLY A 84 -8.20 -7.61 -9.40
N TYR A 85 -7.37 -6.72 -8.83
CA TYR A 85 -7.21 -5.35 -9.30
C TYR A 85 -6.05 -5.24 -10.29
N HIS A 86 -6.17 -4.27 -11.19
CA HIS A 86 -5.15 -3.95 -12.18
C HIS A 86 -4.77 -2.47 -12.06
N PRO A 87 -3.53 -2.10 -12.44
CA PRO A 87 -3.11 -0.71 -12.46
C PRO A 87 -4.10 0.15 -13.25
N HIS A 88 -4.47 1.29 -12.70
CA HIS A 88 -5.31 2.25 -13.41
C HIS A 88 -4.58 2.80 -14.63
N GLU A 89 -5.30 2.95 -15.73
CA GLU A 89 -4.80 3.66 -16.91
C GLU A 89 -4.72 5.16 -16.60
N GLN A 90 -3.58 5.77 -16.91
CA GLN A 90 -3.42 7.21 -16.76
C GLN A 90 -4.12 7.94 -17.92
N ILE A 91 -5.28 8.53 -17.62
CA ILE A 91 -6.05 9.33 -18.58
C ILE A 91 -5.86 10.81 -18.25
N GLY A 92 -5.42 11.61 -19.23
CA GLY A 92 -5.34 13.07 -19.14
C GLY A 92 -4.08 13.64 -18.47
N LEU A 93 -4.17 14.91 -18.02
CA LEU A 93 -3.06 15.73 -17.51
C LEU A 93 -2.77 15.51 -16.01
N ILE A 94 -2.78 14.27 -15.51
CA ILE A 94 -2.40 13.96 -14.11
C ILE A 94 -0.88 14.10 -13.93
N GLY A 95 -0.31 15.25 -14.28
CA GLY A 95 1.12 15.54 -14.27
C GLY A 95 1.94 14.65 -15.21
N LYS A 96 3.01 15.20 -15.79
CA LYS A 96 4.09 14.31 -16.25
C LYS A 96 4.73 13.71 -15.00
N ARG A 97 4.40 12.46 -14.68
CA ARG A 97 5.01 11.72 -13.58
C ARG A 97 6.19 10.93 -14.15
N ASN A 98 7.26 10.83 -13.36
CA ASN A 98 8.42 10.01 -13.73
C ASN A 98 8.23 8.62 -13.14
N GLU A 99 8.21 7.61 -14.01
CA GLU A 99 8.22 6.20 -13.59
C GLU A 99 9.60 5.87 -13.02
N VAL A 100 9.62 5.24 -11.86
CA VAL A 100 10.87 4.81 -11.18
C VAL A 100 10.98 3.30 -11.01
N ALA A 101 9.85 2.59 -11.11
CA ALA A 101 9.76 1.15 -11.27
C ALA A 101 8.37 0.82 -11.86
N LYS A 102 8.14 -0.44 -12.26
CA LYS A 102 6.87 -0.88 -12.85
C LYS A 102 5.69 -0.49 -11.95
N ASN A 103 4.76 0.31 -12.48
CA ASN A 103 3.60 0.81 -11.73
C ASN A 103 3.93 1.73 -10.53
N VAL A 104 5.14 2.28 -10.47
CA VAL A 104 5.59 3.16 -9.39
C VAL A 104 6.08 4.46 -9.99
N TRP A 105 5.43 5.56 -9.61
CA TRP A 105 5.72 6.89 -10.10
C TRP A 105 5.95 7.86 -8.95
N ILE A 106 6.80 8.85 -9.18
CA ILE A 106 6.95 9.99 -8.25
C ILE A 106 5.87 11.02 -8.57
N ALA A 107 5.14 11.46 -7.54
CA ALA A 107 4.24 12.60 -7.63
C ALA A 107 5.03 13.91 -7.52
N ASN A 108 4.88 14.79 -8.50
CA ASN A 108 5.38 16.16 -8.40
C ASN A 108 4.42 16.95 -7.50
N GLU A 109 4.77 17.06 -6.23
CA GLU A 109 3.99 17.84 -5.26
C GLU A 109 4.35 19.33 -5.30
N GLY A 110 3.51 20.16 -4.68
CA GLY A 110 3.79 21.58 -4.50
C GLY A 110 5.02 21.82 -3.61
N SER A 111 5.39 23.08 -3.41
CA SER A 111 6.49 23.43 -2.50
C SER A 111 6.29 22.79 -1.12
N SER A 112 7.37 22.28 -0.52
CA SER A 112 7.38 21.75 0.85
C SER A 112 7.00 22.78 1.92
N LEU A 113 6.98 24.07 1.57
CA LEU A 113 6.54 25.18 2.43
C LEU A 113 5.02 25.38 2.40
N VAL A 114 4.32 24.76 1.46
CA VAL A 114 2.89 24.91 1.26
C VAL A 114 2.16 23.68 1.81
N ARG A 115 1.07 23.92 2.54
CA ARG A 115 0.23 22.84 3.05
C ARG A 115 -0.44 22.09 1.91
N PHE A 116 -0.31 20.76 1.94
CA PHE A 116 -1.13 19.87 1.14
C PHE A 116 -2.49 19.68 1.83
N TYR A 117 -3.58 19.95 1.10
CA TYR A 117 -4.94 19.81 1.63
C TYR A 117 -5.49 18.39 1.37
N GLN A 118 -6.47 17.97 2.16
CA GLN A 118 -7.10 16.65 2.01
C GLN A 118 -7.97 16.60 0.74
N TYR A 119 -7.84 15.53 -0.03
CA TYR A 119 -8.66 15.24 -1.21
C TYR A 119 -8.76 13.73 -1.46
N ASN A 120 -9.66 13.32 -2.37
CA ASN A 120 -9.67 11.97 -2.93
C ASN A 120 -8.92 12.01 -4.27
N GLU A 121 -7.97 11.10 -4.48
CA GLU A 121 -7.20 10.99 -5.74
C GLU A 121 -8.15 10.96 -6.94
N ALA A 122 -7.84 11.73 -8.00
CA ALA A 122 -8.57 11.71 -9.27
C ALA A 122 -10.09 11.99 -9.21
N ARG A 123 -10.59 12.69 -8.17
CA ARG A 123 -12.02 12.98 -7.96
C ARG A 123 -12.77 13.59 -9.15
N SER A 124 -12.08 14.24 -10.09
CA SER A 124 -12.66 14.93 -11.24
C SER A 124 -12.67 14.12 -12.55
N ILE A 125 -12.25 12.85 -12.54
CA ILE A 125 -12.35 11.98 -13.71
C ILE A 125 -13.70 11.25 -13.63
N ALA A 126 -14.76 11.92 -14.11
CA ALA A 126 -16.04 11.27 -14.35
C ALA A 126 -15.91 10.32 -15.55
N THR A 127 -16.37 9.08 -15.37
CA THR A 127 -16.48 8.06 -16.42
C THR A 127 -17.70 8.29 -17.28
#